data_AF-A0A2V7WRK1-F1
#
_entry.id   AF-A0A2V7WRK1-F1
#
_cell.length_a   1.000
_cell.length_b   1.000
_cell.length_c   1.000
_cell.angle_alpha   90.00
_cell.angle_beta   90.00
_cell.angle_gamma   90.00
#
_symmetry.space_group_name_H-M   'P 1'
#
loop_
_entity.id
_entity.type
_entity.pdbx_description
1 polymer ?
#
loop_
_entity_poly.entity_id
_entity_poly.type
_entity_poly.pdbx_seq_one_letter_code
_entity_poly.pdbx_strand_id
1 'polypeptide(L)'
;GLLQELQEKSLFEKWILACQDAHRPTFESQLHPYVSQALIGHFNADVGHVSADEIRTHAQQILDRWQDERRQDMMSQTLSQARSNARGVTGLRRVLRSLEWGEVQTLLVGENLQGHAVECTRCGHIDAHLVSFCPICGHATQEIVDVGEAILPWVVRRDIETFYVKDDPEFDKVGNIAALLRFRSEKVQPISMSAADDLEKAGAEYPGRLRRYARR
;
A
#
# COMPACT_ATOMS: atom_id res chain seq x y z
N GLY A 1 -16.18 -26.12 14.56
CA GLY A 1 -15.84 -25.69 15.94
C GLY A 1 -16.01 -24.18 16.05
N LEU A 2 -16.28 -23.63 17.24
CA LEU A 2 -16.68 -22.22 17.38
C LEU A 2 -15.74 -21.22 16.67
N LEU A 3 -14.42 -21.38 16.78
CA LEU A 3 -13.46 -20.50 16.11
C LEU A 3 -13.58 -20.52 14.58
N GLN A 4 -13.85 -21.70 14.01
CA GLN A 4 -14.06 -21.84 12.57
C GLN A 4 -15.34 -21.11 12.14
N GLU A 5 -16.44 -21.29 12.87
CA GLU A 5 -17.72 -20.64 12.55
C GLU A 5 -17.65 -19.12 12.67
N LEU A 6 -16.88 -18.60 13.63
CA LEU A 6 -16.65 -17.17 13.79
C LEU A 6 -15.78 -16.59 12.67
N GLN A 7 -14.77 -17.33 12.22
CA GLN A 7 -13.90 -16.92 11.11
C GLN A 7 -14.65 -16.96 9.77
N GLU A 8 -15.50 -17.96 9.55
CA GLU A 8 -16.37 -18.06 8.36
C GLU A 8 -17.39 -16.91 8.27
N LYS A 9 -17.79 -16.35 9.42
CA LYS A 9 -18.62 -15.13 9.49
C LYS A 9 -17.83 -13.83 9.37
N SER A 10 -16.53 -13.90 9.07
CA SER A 10 -15.63 -12.75 8.96
C SER A 10 -15.61 -11.85 10.20
N LEU A 11 -15.83 -12.43 11.40
CA LEU A 11 -15.79 -11.67 12.65
C LEU A 11 -14.37 -11.34 13.11
N PHE A 12 -13.37 -12.08 12.62
CA PHE A 12 -11.96 -11.78 12.77
C PHE A 12 -11.16 -12.38 11.61
N GLU A 13 -10.07 -11.74 11.23
CA GLU A 13 -9.13 -12.24 10.21
C GLU A 13 -7.92 -12.95 10.82
N LYS A 14 -7.50 -12.49 11.99
CA LYS A 14 -6.33 -12.94 12.75
C LYS A 14 -6.69 -13.04 14.23
N TRP A 15 -6.01 -13.92 14.96
CA TRP A 15 -6.23 -14.10 16.39
C TRP A 15 -4.95 -14.45 17.14
N ILE A 16 -4.96 -14.24 18.45
CA ILE A 16 -3.85 -14.48 19.36
C ILE A 16 -4.31 -15.46 20.44
N LEU A 17 -3.46 -16.43 20.78
CA LEU A 17 -3.75 -17.40 21.83
C LEU A 17 -3.15 -16.97 23.17
N ALA A 18 -4.00 -16.80 24.18
CA ALA A 18 -3.57 -16.65 25.57
C ALA A 18 -3.84 -17.97 26.30
N CYS A 19 -2.79 -18.73 26.63
CA CYS A 19 -2.94 -19.97 27.38
C CYS A 19 -1.67 -20.32 28.15
N GLN A 20 -1.79 -21.17 29.17
CA GLN A 20 -0.61 -21.75 29.79
C GLN A 20 0.15 -22.63 28.79
N ASP A 21 1.48 -22.53 28.76
CA ASP A 21 2.32 -23.26 27.80
C ASP A 21 2.09 -24.78 27.84
N ALA A 22 1.74 -25.31 29.02
CA ALA A 22 1.41 -26.73 29.20
C ALA A 22 0.19 -27.20 28.38
N HIS A 23 -0.76 -26.31 28.08
CA HIS A 23 -1.99 -26.64 27.34
C HIS A 23 -1.88 -26.40 25.84
N ARG A 24 -0.84 -25.70 25.39
CA ARG A 24 -0.67 -25.28 24.01
C ARG A 24 -0.62 -26.46 23.02
N PRO A 25 0.21 -27.50 23.19
CA PRO A 25 0.33 -28.57 22.18
C PRO A 25 -0.99 -29.32 21.99
N THR A 26 -1.73 -29.53 23.09
CA THR A 26 -3.04 -30.17 23.06
C THR A 26 -4.05 -29.30 22.30
N PHE A 27 -4.04 -27.99 22.52
CA PHE A 27 -4.94 -27.07 21.83
C PHE A 27 -4.63 -26.99 20.32
N GLU A 28 -3.36 -26.80 19.95
CA GLU A 28 -2.93 -26.71 18.54
C GLU A 28 -3.28 -27.99 17.75
N SER A 29 -3.18 -29.17 18.38
CA SER A 29 -3.53 -30.45 17.74
C SER A 29 -5.01 -30.61 17.36
N GLN A 30 -5.90 -29.81 17.94
CA GLN A 30 -7.34 -29.86 17.72
C GLN A 30 -7.84 -28.76 16.78
N LEU A 31 -6.97 -27.81 16.41
CA LEU A 31 -7.33 -26.72 15.53
C LEU A 31 -7.42 -27.20 14.09
N HIS A 32 -8.47 -26.75 13.40
CA HIS A 32 -8.53 -26.90 11.95
C HIS A 32 -7.38 -26.12 11.30
N PRO A 33 -6.72 -26.63 10.24
CA PRO A 33 -5.57 -25.98 9.61
C PRO A 33 -5.80 -24.51 9.25
N TYR A 34 -7.00 -24.16 8.80
CA TYR A 34 -7.37 -22.79 8.44
C TYR A 34 -7.34 -21.82 9.63
N VAL A 35 -7.80 -22.27 10.81
CA VAL A 35 -7.78 -21.46 12.04
C VAL A 35 -6.34 -21.32 12.53
N SER A 36 -5.54 -22.40 12.44
CA SER A 36 -4.12 -22.35 12.79
C SER A 36 -3.32 -21.37 11.93
N GLN A 37 -3.67 -21.20 10.64
CA GLN A 37 -3.01 -20.23 9.75
C GLN A 37 -3.36 -18.76 10.09
N ALA A 38 -4.45 -18.52 10.81
CA ALA A 38 -4.86 -17.20 11.27
C ALA A 38 -4.25 -16.81 12.62
N LEU A 39 -3.56 -17.72 13.30
CA LEU A 39 -2.87 -17.47 14.56
C LEU A 39 -1.61 -16.63 14.31
N ILE A 40 -1.57 -15.41 14.84
CA ILE A 40 -0.41 -14.50 14.66
C ILE A 40 0.58 -14.54 15.83
N GLY A 41 0.20 -15.17 16.93
CA GLY A 41 1.09 -15.36 18.07
C GLY A 41 0.37 -15.91 19.29
N HIS A 42 1.15 -16.15 20.34
CA HIS A 42 0.64 -16.60 21.62
C HIS A 42 1.42 -15.95 22.77
N PHE A 43 0.81 -15.93 23.94
CA PHE A 43 1.50 -15.58 25.18
C PHE A 43 1.00 -16.45 26.33
N ASN A 44 1.91 -16.69 27.28
CA ASN A 44 1.59 -17.45 28.47
C ASN A 44 0.71 -16.59 29.39
N ALA A 45 -0.47 -17.09 29.73
CA ALA A 45 -1.40 -16.42 30.63
C ALA A 45 -2.10 -17.43 31.52
N ASP A 46 -2.12 -17.14 32.82
CA ASP A 46 -2.98 -17.86 33.75
C ASP A 46 -4.39 -17.25 33.72
N VAL A 47 -5.30 -17.94 33.03
CA VAL A 47 -6.69 -17.49 32.82
C VAL A 47 -7.41 -17.19 34.15
N GLY A 48 -6.98 -17.80 35.26
CA GLY A 48 -7.56 -17.56 36.58
C GLY A 48 -7.16 -16.24 37.25
N HIS A 49 -6.04 -15.64 36.85
CA HIS A 49 -5.44 -14.48 37.54
C HIS A 49 -5.09 -13.32 36.61
N VAL A 50 -5.03 -13.55 35.30
CA VAL A 50 -4.67 -12.53 34.32
C VAL A 50 -5.76 -11.47 34.22
N SER A 51 -5.36 -10.21 34.24
CA SER A 51 -6.25 -9.08 34.05
C SER A 51 -6.52 -8.81 32.57
N ALA A 52 -7.63 -8.13 32.28
CA ALA A 52 -7.95 -7.70 30.92
C ALA A 52 -6.91 -6.71 30.35
N ASP A 53 -6.23 -5.94 31.21
CA ASP A 53 -5.20 -4.98 30.83
C ASP A 53 -3.89 -5.67 30.43
N GLU A 54 -3.49 -6.71 31.19
CA GLU A 54 -2.34 -7.55 30.84
C GLU A 54 -2.56 -8.30 29.52
N ILE A 55 -3.74 -8.90 29.34
CA ILE A 55 -4.12 -9.54 28.07
C ILE A 55 -3.97 -8.54 26.91
N ARG A 56 -4.53 -7.34 27.06
CA ARG A 56 -4.49 -6.30 26.02
C ARG A 56 -3.06 -5.87 25.71
N THR A 57 -2.25 -5.66 26.73
CA THR A 57 -0.86 -5.23 26.58
C THR A 57 -0.04 -6.26 25.81
N HIS A 58 -0.14 -7.54 26.19
CA HIS A 58 0.57 -8.61 25.47
C HIS A 58 0.03 -8.83 24.06
N ALA A 59 -1.28 -8.78 23.87
CA ALA A 59 -1.89 -8.90 22.55
C ALA A 59 -1.46 -7.76 21.62
N GLN A 60 -1.41 -6.52 22.13
CA GLN A 60 -0.97 -5.36 21.37
C GLN A 60 0.49 -5.51 20.93
N GLN A 61 1.39 -5.94 21.83
CA GLN A 61 2.80 -6.17 21.48
C GLN A 61 2.99 -7.22 20.37
N ILE A 62 2.20 -8.30 20.39
CA ILE A 62 2.23 -9.34 19.35
C ILE A 62 1.69 -8.78 18.04
N LEU A 63 0.58 -8.04 18.10
CA LEU A 63 -0.04 -7.43 16.93
C LEU A 63 0.89 -6.42 16.26
N ASP A 64 1.50 -5.51 17.02
CA ASP A 64 2.43 -4.50 16.52
C ASP A 64 3.61 -5.16 15.81
N ARG A 65 4.23 -6.17 16.44
CA ARG A 65 5.33 -6.93 15.84
C ARG A 65 4.91 -7.60 14.54
N TRP A 66 3.75 -8.25 14.53
CA TRP A 66 3.24 -8.93 13.34
C TRP A 66 2.95 -7.94 12.19
N GLN A 67 2.38 -6.77 12.51
CA GLN A 67 2.15 -5.70 11.53
C GLN A 67 3.46 -5.16 10.97
N ASP A 68 4.45 -4.95 11.84
CA ASP A 68 5.77 -4.46 11.46
C ASP A 68 6.52 -5.44 10.54
N GLU A 69 6.54 -6.72 10.89
CA GLU A 69 7.13 -7.79 10.07
C GLU A 69 6.44 -7.87 8.71
N ARG A 70 5.10 -7.91 8.67
CA ARG A 70 4.33 -7.95 7.42
C ARG A 70 4.60 -6.74 6.53
N ARG A 71 4.68 -5.55 7.13
CA ARG A 71 4.99 -4.30 6.42
C ARG A 71 6.41 -4.33 5.85
N GLN A 72 7.40 -4.77 6.63
CA GLN A 72 8.79 -4.88 6.17
C GLN A 72 8.93 -5.89 5.02
N ASP A 73 8.30 -7.07 5.13
CA ASP A 73 8.29 -8.07 4.08
C ASP A 73 7.67 -7.53 2.79
N MET A 74 6.51 -6.88 2.90
CA MET A 74 5.82 -6.30 1.77
C MET A 74 6.63 -5.18 1.11
N MET A 75 7.26 -4.32 1.91
CA MET A 75 8.14 -3.26 1.42
C MET A 75 9.35 -3.84 0.69
N SER A 76 10.08 -4.76 1.32
CA SER A 76 11.25 -5.43 0.74
C SER A 76 10.90 -6.13 -0.58
N GLN A 77 9.79 -6.88 -0.61
CA GLN A 77 9.28 -7.51 -1.82
C GLN A 77 8.97 -6.48 -2.91
N THR A 78 8.26 -5.40 -2.57
CA THR A 78 7.86 -4.37 -3.54
C THR A 78 9.07 -3.67 -4.14
N LEU A 79 10.05 -3.28 -3.32
CA LEU A 79 11.27 -2.62 -3.77
C LEU A 79 12.14 -3.56 -4.61
N SER A 80 12.28 -4.83 -4.24
CA SER A 80 12.98 -5.84 -5.02
C SER A 80 12.33 -6.06 -6.40
N GLN A 81 11.01 -6.16 -6.44
CA GLN A 81 10.23 -6.28 -7.68
C GLN A 81 10.33 -5.01 -8.54
N ALA A 82 10.46 -3.83 -7.94
CA ALA A 82 10.67 -2.58 -8.67
C ALA A 82 12.07 -2.51 -9.29
N ARG A 83 13.12 -2.93 -8.56
CA ARG A 83 14.51 -2.99 -9.05
C ARG A 83 14.68 -3.95 -10.23
N SER A 84 13.94 -5.05 -10.24
CA SER A 84 13.95 -6.05 -11.31
C SER A 84 12.99 -5.74 -12.47
N ASN A 85 12.32 -4.58 -12.46
CA ASN A 85 11.27 -4.21 -13.42
C ASN A 85 10.12 -5.23 -13.55
N ALA A 86 9.86 -5.99 -12.49
CA ALA A 86 8.82 -7.00 -12.44
C ALA A 86 7.47 -6.37 -12.03
N ARG A 87 6.87 -6.77 -10.90
CA ARG A 87 5.55 -6.26 -10.46
C ARG A 87 5.62 -5.08 -9.47
N GLY A 88 6.81 -4.57 -9.17
CA GLY A 88 6.98 -3.42 -8.28
C GLY A 88 7.03 -2.12 -9.05
N VAL A 89 6.46 -1.07 -8.47
CA VAL A 89 6.49 0.30 -8.99
C VAL A 89 6.80 1.26 -7.85
N THR A 90 7.69 2.22 -8.10
CA THR A 90 8.03 3.28 -7.15
C THR A 90 7.89 4.65 -7.79
N GLY A 91 7.68 5.66 -6.95
CA GLY A 91 7.59 7.07 -7.34
C GLY A 91 6.19 7.48 -7.79
N LEU A 92 5.80 8.69 -7.39
CA LEU A 92 4.42 9.18 -7.45
C LEU A 92 3.74 8.99 -8.81
N ARG A 93 4.36 9.51 -9.89
CA ARG A 93 3.79 9.45 -11.24
C ARG A 93 3.46 8.03 -11.70
N ARG A 94 4.33 7.06 -11.41
CA ARG A 94 4.13 5.68 -11.85
C ARG A 94 3.08 4.98 -10.99
N VAL A 95 3.06 5.28 -9.69
CA VAL A 95 2.06 4.74 -8.76
C VAL A 95 0.66 5.28 -9.08
N LEU A 96 0.50 6.59 -9.29
CA LEU A 96 -0.78 7.20 -9.65
C LEU A 96 -1.38 6.59 -10.92
N ARG A 97 -0.56 6.38 -11.96
CA ARG A 97 -1.00 5.69 -13.18
C ARG A 97 -1.46 4.26 -12.88
N SER A 98 -0.66 3.51 -12.12
CA SER A 98 -0.97 2.12 -11.78
C SER A 98 -2.25 2.02 -10.96
N LEU A 99 -2.46 2.98 -10.05
CA LEU A 99 -3.70 3.13 -9.31
C LEU A 99 -4.83 3.38 -10.29
N GLU A 100 -4.75 4.41 -11.13
CA GLU A 100 -5.79 4.77 -12.11
C GLU A 100 -6.18 3.60 -13.02
N TRP A 101 -5.23 2.75 -13.42
CA TRP A 101 -5.48 1.57 -14.25
C TRP A 101 -5.97 0.34 -13.47
N GLY A 102 -6.01 0.42 -12.14
CA GLY A 102 -6.42 -0.68 -11.28
C GLY A 102 -5.42 -1.83 -11.30
N GLU A 103 -4.14 -1.56 -11.49
CA GLU A 103 -3.08 -2.56 -11.49
C GLU A 103 -2.56 -2.85 -10.09
N VAL A 104 -2.79 -1.94 -9.15
CA VAL A 104 -2.26 -2.02 -7.78
C VAL A 104 -3.00 -3.10 -6.99
N GLN A 105 -2.23 -3.98 -6.37
CA GLN A 105 -2.68 -4.94 -5.36
C GLN A 105 -2.44 -4.39 -3.97
N THR A 106 -1.23 -3.88 -3.73
CA THR A 106 -0.80 -3.36 -2.44
C THR A 106 -0.13 -2.01 -2.64
N LEU A 107 -0.50 -1.03 -1.83
CA LEU A 107 0.03 0.33 -1.83
C LEU A 107 0.87 0.56 -0.56
N LEU A 108 2.04 1.14 -0.72
CA LEU A 108 2.91 1.60 0.36
C LEU A 108 2.96 3.13 0.31
N VAL A 109 2.58 3.80 1.39
CA VAL A 109 2.56 5.26 1.52
C VAL A 109 3.45 5.65 2.69
N GLY A 110 4.39 6.56 2.46
CA GLY A 110 5.30 7.04 3.48
C GLY A 110 4.65 8.16 4.28
N GLU A 111 4.92 8.22 5.58
CA GLU A 111 4.49 9.36 6.43
C GLU A 111 5.01 10.69 5.89
N ASN A 112 6.21 10.67 5.29
CA ASN A 112 6.88 11.82 4.69
C ASN A 112 6.63 11.93 3.18
N LEU A 113 5.50 11.42 2.67
CA LEU A 113 5.15 11.56 1.25
C LEU A 113 4.93 13.05 0.91
N GLN A 114 5.95 13.63 0.29
CA GLN A 114 5.87 14.96 -0.29
C GLN A 114 5.72 14.81 -1.80
N GLY A 115 4.57 15.24 -2.32
CA GLY A 115 4.25 15.17 -3.73
C GLY A 115 3.37 16.34 -4.11
N HIS A 116 3.77 17.07 -5.15
CA HIS A 116 2.87 17.99 -5.82
C HIS A 116 2.10 17.19 -6.86
N ALA A 117 0.78 17.30 -6.81
CA ALA A 117 -0.11 16.70 -7.80
C ALA A 117 -1.32 17.61 -7.98
N VAL A 118 -2.04 17.42 -9.08
CA VAL A 118 -3.30 18.10 -9.34
C VAL A 118 -4.41 17.08 -9.51
N GLU A 119 -5.60 17.41 -9.03
CA GLU A 119 -6.82 16.64 -9.25
C GLU A 119 -7.71 17.35 -10.25
N CYS A 120 -8.29 16.61 -11.19
CA CYS A 120 -9.35 17.12 -12.04
C CYS A 120 -10.65 17.28 -11.25
N THR A 121 -11.18 18.51 -11.21
CA THR A 121 -12.44 18.87 -10.54
C THR A 121 -13.68 18.15 -11.07
N ARG A 122 -13.59 17.49 -12.24
CA ARG A 122 -14.71 16.78 -12.87
C ARG A 122 -14.60 15.26 -12.82
N CYS A 123 -13.46 14.69 -13.21
CA CYS A 123 -13.32 13.23 -13.34
C CYS A 123 -12.48 12.57 -12.23
N GLY A 124 -11.86 13.35 -11.33
CA GLY A 124 -11.01 12.82 -10.26
C GLY A 124 -9.70 12.21 -10.75
N HIS A 125 -9.26 12.53 -11.97
CA HIS A 125 -7.93 12.18 -12.45
C HIS A 125 -6.86 12.93 -11.64
N ILE A 126 -5.87 12.20 -11.14
CA ILE A 126 -4.75 12.77 -10.39
C ILE A 126 -3.48 12.68 -11.23
N ASP A 127 -2.84 13.81 -11.49
CA ASP A 127 -1.58 13.89 -12.22
C ASP A 127 -0.47 14.45 -11.33
N ALA A 128 0.72 13.88 -11.43
CA ALA A 128 1.92 14.38 -10.75
C ALA A 128 2.53 15.61 -11.45
N HIS A 129 2.06 15.96 -12.66
CA HIS A 129 2.44 17.20 -13.34
C HIS A 129 1.44 18.31 -12.97
N LEU A 130 1.96 19.50 -12.66
CA LEU A 130 1.16 20.68 -12.34
C LEU A 130 0.58 21.32 -13.62
N VAL A 131 -0.44 20.67 -14.18
CA VAL A 131 -1.19 21.18 -15.34
C VAL A 131 -2.42 21.95 -14.87
N SER A 132 -2.87 22.93 -15.67
CA SER A 132 -4.11 23.69 -15.40
C SER A 132 -5.38 23.05 -15.97
N PHE A 133 -5.21 22.11 -16.92
CA PHE A 133 -6.32 21.39 -17.54
C PHE A 133 -6.03 19.89 -17.56
N CYS A 134 -7.06 19.11 -17.28
CA CYS A 134 -6.99 17.65 -17.21
C CYS A 134 -6.72 17.05 -18.59
N PRO A 135 -5.69 16.20 -18.76
CA PRO A 135 -5.39 15.57 -20.05
C PRO A 135 -6.45 14.55 -20.49
N ILE A 136 -7.32 14.10 -19.59
CA ILE A 136 -8.35 13.09 -19.85
C ILE A 136 -9.67 13.72 -20.33
N CYS A 137 -10.09 14.84 -19.73
CA CYS A 137 -11.41 15.44 -20.01
C CYS A 137 -11.41 16.95 -20.27
N GLY A 138 -10.23 17.58 -20.28
CA GLY A 138 -10.05 19.01 -20.58
C GLY A 138 -10.56 20.00 -19.52
N HIS A 139 -11.04 19.53 -18.36
CA HIS A 139 -11.54 20.41 -17.29
C HIS A 139 -10.42 20.97 -16.42
N ALA A 140 -10.71 22.05 -15.72
CA ALA A 140 -9.77 22.65 -14.79
C ALA A 140 -9.33 21.65 -13.70
N THR A 141 -8.04 21.68 -13.42
CA THR A 141 -7.39 20.92 -12.35
C THR A 141 -7.09 21.85 -11.18
N GLN A 142 -7.03 21.27 -9.99
CA GLN A 142 -6.71 21.97 -8.75
C GLN A 142 -5.52 21.27 -8.07
N GLU A 143 -4.58 22.05 -7.54
CA GLU A 143 -3.46 21.50 -6.78
C GLU A 143 -3.95 20.79 -5.51
N ILE A 144 -3.35 19.63 -5.27
CA ILE A 144 -3.62 18.77 -4.13
C ILE A 144 -2.65 19.12 -3.00
N VAL A 145 -3.18 19.33 -1.80
CA VAL A 145 -2.39 19.61 -0.60
C VAL A 145 -1.74 18.33 -0.06
N ASP A 146 -2.48 17.23 -0.04
CA ASP A 146 -2.01 15.92 0.43
C ASP A 146 -2.41 14.83 -0.57
N VAL A 147 -1.39 14.28 -1.24
CA VAL A 147 -1.60 13.24 -2.25
C VAL A 147 -1.95 11.90 -1.62
N GLY A 148 -1.50 11.63 -0.39
CA GLY A 148 -1.85 10.43 0.36
C GLY A 148 -3.34 10.39 0.67
N GLU A 149 -3.93 11.53 1.02
CA GLU A 149 -5.38 11.66 1.20
C GLU A 149 -6.14 11.60 -0.12
N ALA A 150 -5.66 12.28 -1.17
CA ALA A 150 -6.34 12.34 -2.46
C ALA A 150 -6.47 10.98 -3.16
N ILE A 151 -5.57 10.01 -2.89
CA ILE A 151 -5.65 8.66 -3.46
C ILE A 151 -6.58 7.72 -2.68
N LEU A 152 -7.03 8.07 -1.46
CA LEU A 152 -7.91 7.21 -0.65
C LEU A 152 -9.21 6.78 -1.36
N PRO A 153 -9.89 7.64 -2.14
CA PRO A 153 -11.07 7.22 -2.89
C PRO A 153 -10.77 6.07 -3.87
N TRP A 154 -9.56 6.02 -4.44
CA TRP A 154 -9.13 4.92 -5.30
C TRP A 154 -8.80 3.66 -4.51
N VAL A 155 -8.15 3.81 -3.35
CA VAL A 155 -7.82 2.71 -2.43
C VAL A 155 -9.09 2.00 -1.97
N VAL A 156 -10.06 2.75 -1.44
CA VAL A 156 -11.32 2.20 -0.93
C VAL A 156 -12.15 1.57 -2.04
N ARG A 157 -12.30 2.23 -3.18
CA ARG A 157 -13.13 1.73 -4.30
C ARG A 157 -12.59 0.42 -4.88
N ARG A 158 -11.28 0.18 -4.79
CA ARG A 158 -10.60 -0.96 -5.40
C ARG A 158 -10.13 -2.02 -4.40
N ASP A 159 -10.46 -1.85 -3.13
CA ASP A 159 -10.06 -2.75 -2.05
C ASP A 159 -8.54 -3.01 -2.04
N ILE A 160 -7.77 -1.91 -2.13
CA ILE A 160 -6.30 -1.98 -2.19
C ILE A 160 -5.74 -2.09 -0.78
N GLU A 161 -4.99 -3.16 -0.52
CA GLU A 161 -4.25 -3.31 0.73
C GLU A 161 -3.24 -2.17 0.87
N THR A 162 -3.27 -1.43 1.97
CA THR A 162 -2.44 -0.23 2.16
C THR A 162 -1.60 -0.34 3.42
N PHE A 163 -0.31 -0.05 3.29
CA PHE A 163 0.65 0.00 4.39
C PHE A 163 1.23 1.41 4.52
N TYR A 164 1.19 1.93 5.74
CA TYR A 164 1.89 3.17 6.08
C TYR A 164 3.32 2.85 6.51
N VAL A 165 4.29 3.51 5.88
CA VAL A 165 5.71 3.34 6.15
C VAL A 165 6.21 4.56 6.92
N LYS A 166 6.68 4.33 8.15
CA LYS A 166 7.20 5.37 9.04
C LYS A 166 8.72 5.33 9.07
N ASP A 167 9.35 6.50 8.89
CA ASP A 167 10.78 6.74 9.09
C ASP A 167 11.70 5.68 8.47
N ASP A 168 11.49 5.33 7.19
CA ASP A 168 12.31 4.33 6.49
C ASP A 168 13.26 4.98 5.44
N PRO A 169 14.59 4.96 5.66
CA PRO A 169 15.55 5.59 4.75
C PRO A 169 15.68 4.94 3.37
N GLU A 170 15.27 3.68 3.20
CA GLU A 170 15.24 3.03 1.88
C GLU A 170 14.02 3.49 1.10
N PHE A 171 12.89 3.68 1.79
CA PHE A 171 11.65 4.17 1.23
C PHE A 171 11.71 5.65 0.84
N ASP A 172 12.37 6.48 1.64
CA ASP A 172 12.63 7.90 1.33
C ASP A 172 13.36 8.06 -0.01
N LYS A 173 14.35 7.20 -0.29
CA LYS A 173 15.15 7.24 -1.53
C LYS A 173 14.34 6.96 -2.79
N VAL A 174 13.18 6.31 -2.66
CA VAL A 174 12.30 5.98 -3.79
C VAL A 174 11.09 6.93 -3.90
N GLY A 175 11.04 7.98 -3.08
CA GLY A 175 10.04 9.03 -3.14
C GLY A 175 8.80 8.78 -2.29
N ASN A 176 8.92 8.02 -1.20
CA ASN A 176 7.87 7.81 -0.19
C ASN A 176 6.52 7.26 -0.71
N ILE A 177 6.53 6.61 -1.87
CA ILE A 177 5.37 5.91 -2.40
C ILE A 177 5.81 4.76 -3.31
N ALA A 178 5.20 3.59 -3.09
CA ALA A 178 5.42 2.42 -3.92
C ALA A 178 4.15 1.57 -4.01
N ALA A 179 4.10 0.69 -5.00
CA ALA A 179 3.00 -0.23 -5.19
C ALA A 179 3.49 -1.58 -5.70
N LEU A 180 2.92 -2.64 -5.16
CA LEU A 180 2.98 -3.97 -5.74
C LEU A 180 1.76 -4.17 -6.64
N LEU A 181 2.00 -4.55 -7.88
CA LEU A 181 0.94 -4.74 -8.87
C LEU A 181 0.44 -6.18 -8.89
N ARG A 182 -0.87 -6.39 -9.07
CA ARG A 182 -1.46 -7.71 -9.35
C ARG A 182 -1.06 -8.21 -10.74
N PHE A 183 -1.05 -7.30 -11.72
CA PHE A 183 -0.64 -7.53 -13.10
C PHE A 183 -0.03 -6.25 -13.68
N ARG A 184 0.72 -6.38 -14.78
CA ARG A 184 1.23 -5.24 -15.54
C ARG A 184 0.61 -5.28 -16.92
N SER A 185 -0.12 -4.24 -17.31
CA SER A 185 -0.61 -4.11 -18.67
C SER A 185 0.56 -3.68 -19.56
N GLU A 186 0.90 -4.45 -20.60
CA GLU A 186 2.03 -4.17 -21.51
C GLU A 186 1.89 -2.85 -22.32
N LYS A 187 0.81 -2.09 -22.15
CA LYS A 187 0.61 -0.80 -22.81
C LYS A 187 1.38 0.33 -22.13
N VAL A 188 2.67 0.14 -21.87
CA VAL A 188 3.56 1.27 -21.57
C VAL A 188 4.05 1.83 -22.90
N GLN A 189 3.22 2.65 -23.57
CA GLN A 189 3.81 3.57 -24.53
C GLN A 189 4.36 4.77 -23.75
N PRO A 190 5.65 5.14 -23.93
CA PRO A 190 6.08 6.47 -23.53
C PRO A 190 5.16 7.49 -24.21
N ILE A 191 4.92 8.64 -23.55
CA ILE A 191 4.24 9.77 -24.21
C ILE A 191 4.99 10.00 -25.52
N SER A 192 4.33 9.82 -26.66
CA SER A 192 4.94 10.04 -27.96
C SER A 192 5.49 11.46 -28.02
N MET A 193 6.63 11.68 -28.69
CA MET A 193 7.23 13.01 -28.80
C MET A 193 6.22 14.08 -29.28
N SER A 194 5.28 13.71 -30.17
CA SER A 194 4.19 14.59 -30.59
C SER A 194 3.27 15.03 -29.45
N ALA A 195 2.91 14.12 -28.55
CA ALA A 195 2.07 14.42 -27.39
C ALA A 195 2.84 15.24 -26.34
N ALA A 196 4.17 15.03 -26.23
CA ALA A 196 5.02 15.87 -25.39
C ALA A 196 5.14 17.30 -25.95
N ASP A 197 5.33 17.45 -27.27
CA ASP A 197 5.40 18.74 -27.96
C ASP A 197 4.06 19.50 -27.88
N ASP A 198 2.92 18.80 -27.96
CA ASP A 198 1.60 19.42 -27.85
C ASP A 198 1.28 19.87 -26.41
N LEU A 199 1.81 19.17 -25.40
CA LEU A 199 1.74 19.57 -23.99
C LEU A 199 2.66 20.75 -23.67
N GLU A 200 3.85 20.81 -24.28
CA GLU A 200 4.77 21.94 -24.16
C GLU A 200 4.17 23.21 -24.80
N LYS A 201 3.49 23.08 -25.95
CA LYS A 201 2.71 24.18 -26.57
C LYS A 201 1.51 24.61 -25.72
N ALA A 202 0.96 23.72 -24.89
CA ALA A 202 -0.14 24.02 -23.98
C ALA A 202 0.29 24.70 -22.67
N GLY A 203 1.58 25.03 -22.50
CA GLY A 203 2.09 25.79 -21.36
C GLY A 203 2.35 24.95 -20.11
N ALA A 204 2.42 23.62 -20.21
CA ALA A 204 2.84 22.77 -19.11
C ALA A 204 4.36 22.92 -18.90
N GLU A 205 4.77 23.74 -17.93
CA GLU A 205 6.17 23.84 -17.52
C GLU A 205 6.60 22.51 -16.86
N TYR A 206 7.34 21.68 -17.60
CA TYR A 206 8.02 20.53 -17.04
C TYR A 206 9.21 21.01 -16.19
N PRO A 207 9.24 20.80 -14.86
CA PRO A 207 10.45 21.07 -14.08
C PRO A 207 11.59 20.18 -14.60
N GLY A 208 12.56 20.84 -15.24
CA GLY A 208 13.57 20.21 -16.07
C GLY A 208 14.53 19.31 -15.31
N ARG A 209 14.44 17.99 -15.51
CA ARG A 209 15.61 17.08 -15.47
C ARG A 209 15.36 15.69 -16.09
N LEU A 210 15.03 15.58 -17.38
CA LEU A 210 14.94 14.26 -18.06
C LEU A 210 15.65 14.17 -19.41
N ARG A 211 16.77 14.90 -19.62
CA ARG A 211 17.65 14.68 -20.77
C ARG A 211 18.51 13.39 -20.71
N ARG A 212 18.38 12.52 -19.70
CA ARG A 212 19.28 11.36 -19.52
C ARG A 212 18.72 9.97 -19.84
N TYR A 213 17.45 9.84 -20.22
CA TYR A 213 16.88 8.52 -20.58
C TYR A 213 16.48 8.35 -22.05
N ALA A 214 16.74 9.36 -22.90
CA ALA A 214 16.53 9.27 -24.35
C ALA A 214 17.71 8.63 -25.13
N ARG A 215 18.68 8.01 -24.42
CA ARG A 215 19.74 7.22 -25.05
C ARG A 215 19.95 5.92 -24.27
N ARG A 216 19.07 4.96 -24.48
CA ARG A 216 19.35 3.52 -24.57
C ARG A 216 18.08 2.77 -24.91
#